data_AF-A0A1Q4F8N3-F1
#
_entry.id   AF-A0A1Q4F8N3-F1
#
_cell.length_a   1.000
_cell.length_b   1.000
_cell.length_c   1.000
_cell.angle_alpha   90.00
_cell.angle_beta   90.00
_cell.angle_gamma   90.00
#
_symmetry.space_group_name_H-M   'P 1'
#
loop_
_entity.id
_entity.type
_entity.pdbx_description
1 polymer ?
#
loop_
_entity_poly.entity_id
_entity_poly.type
_entity_poly.pdbx_seq_one_letter_code
_entity_poly.pdbx_strand_id
1 'polypeptide(L)'
;MQSHLLSYNQWKAAFAVAKASLISTLRSPTSVVFALLFPLIFVTVFGAMVDNTAVKIKMVVLSSDSKQDSLLLRAVQSIDIFMVSVAEDSVSAITDLQKGRIGGVLRFDHSPAGVNGQPQFTIQLFASGATQSKLSLIQTALQGVVNNINTQWLPGQPSVAHLETLQVPGRIYRMIDFILPGQLGFSLLMAGVFGSAFSLFNLRHTLVLKRVFATPVYPSFFLMGEMLSRLLFQVICFIIITAIGHYAFNFTLVHGWITFIEMLMLSMFGLIIFTGIGFFISGLIRNESSIAPIANTITVPQILLCGLFFPVENYPDWLRGCCDLLPLTFLVNGLRKIAFEGAHLWQIPGVIAGLTIWTGLVILVCTRSLRTSE
;
A
#
# COMPACT_ATOMS: atom_id res chain seq x y z
N MET A 1 7.67 -60.39 -16.78
CA MET A 1 8.55 -59.63 -15.86
C MET A 1 7.97 -58.23 -15.72
N GLN A 2 6.90 -58.10 -14.95
CA GLN A 2 6.21 -56.82 -14.69
C GLN A 2 7.06 -56.05 -13.68
N SER A 3 7.89 -55.13 -14.15
CA SER A 3 8.58 -54.19 -13.28
C SER A 3 7.54 -53.27 -12.66
N HIS A 4 7.34 -53.40 -11.35
CA HIS A 4 6.79 -52.33 -10.53
C HIS A 4 7.65 -51.08 -10.75
N LEU A 5 7.28 -50.24 -11.72
CA LEU A 5 7.73 -48.86 -11.80
C LEU A 5 7.20 -48.20 -10.53
N LEU A 6 8.04 -48.12 -9.50
CA LEU A 6 7.77 -47.31 -8.32
C LEU A 6 7.29 -45.95 -8.82
N SER A 7 6.02 -45.64 -8.56
CA SER A 7 5.40 -44.36 -8.91
C SER A 7 6.34 -43.25 -8.44
N TYR A 8 6.97 -42.56 -9.39
CA TYR A 8 7.94 -41.52 -9.08
C TYR A 8 7.21 -40.40 -8.34
N ASN A 9 7.62 -40.14 -7.10
CA ASN A 9 6.93 -39.18 -6.25
C ASN A 9 7.23 -37.74 -6.70
N GLN A 10 6.31 -37.17 -7.46
CA GLN A 10 6.40 -35.82 -8.04
C GLN A 10 6.53 -34.73 -6.97
N TRP A 11 5.91 -34.91 -5.80
CA TRP A 11 6.06 -33.96 -4.69
C TRP A 11 7.50 -33.95 -4.15
N LYS A 12 8.12 -35.13 -4.03
CA LYS A 12 9.52 -35.23 -3.61
C LYS A 12 10.45 -34.52 -4.61
N ALA A 13 10.14 -34.60 -5.91
CA ALA A 13 10.86 -33.86 -6.93
C ALA A 13 10.66 -32.35 -6.80
N ALA A 14 9.42 -31.88 -6.64
CA ALA A 14 9.12 -30.46 -6.44
C ALA A 14 9.86 -29.89 -5.22
N PHE A 15 9.87 -30.60 -4.08
CA PHE A 15 10.62 -30.19 -2.89
C PHE A 15 12.15 -30.19 -3.12
N ALA A 16 12.68 -31.14 -3.89
CA ALA A 16 14.10 -31.18 -4.23
C ALA A 16 14.50 -29.98 -5.11
N VAL A 17 13.67 -29.64 -6.11
CA VAL A 17 13.85 -28.44 -6.95
C VAL A 17 13.76 -27.18 -6.09
N ALA A 18 12.74 -27.08 -5.24
CA ALA A 18 12.56 -25.94 -4.34
C ALA A 18 13.78 -25.71 -3.45
N LYS A 19 14.29 -26.78 -2.83
CA LYS A 19 15.49 -26.74 -2.00
C LYS A 19 16.73 -26.31 -2.79
N ALA A 20 16.95 -26.90 -3.97
CA ALA A 20 18.11 -26.58 -4.80
C ALA A 20 18.09 -25.11 -5.25
N SER A 21 16.94 -24.63 -5.73
CA SER A 21 16.76 -23.24 -6.16
C SER A 21 16.87 -22.25 -4.99
N LEU A 22 16.39 -22.64 -3.79
CA LEU A 22 16.47 -21.79 -2.60
C LEU A 22 17.92 -21.64 -2.16
N ILE A 23 18.67 -22.74 -2.13
CA ILE A 23 20.11 -22.73 -1.83
C ILE A 23 20.87 -21.91 -2.88
N SER A 24 20.55 -22.06 -4.16
CA SER A 24 21.17 -21.27 -5.24
C SER A 24 20.93 -19.77 -5.04
N THR A 25 19.70 -19.38 -4.70
CA THR A 25 19.35 -17.98 -4.46
C THR A 25 20.05 -17.43 -3.20
N LEU A 26 20.05 -18.19 -2.10
CA LEU A 26 20.71 -17.79 -0.84
C LEU A 26 22.24 -17.73 -0.98
N ARG A 27 22.84 -18.54 -1.86
CA ARG A 27 24.28 -18.52 -2.15
C ARG A 27 24.69 -17.45 -3.16
N SER A 28 23.73 -16.77 -3.80
CA SER A 28 24.00 -15.64 -4.69
C SER A 28 24.04 -14.35 -3.86
N PRO A 29 25.22 -13.83 -3.49
CA PRO A 29 25.32 -12.63 -2.65
C PRO A 29 24.62 -11.45 -3.30
N THR A 30 24.73 -11.31 -4.62
CA THR A 30 24.04 -10.28 -5.39
C THR A 30 22.53 -10.35 -5.20
N SER A 31 21.92 -11.54 -5.33
CA SER A 31 20.47 -11.69 -5.17
C SER A 31 20.01 -11.34 -3.75
N VAL A 32 20.73 -11.80 -2.72
CA VAL A 32 20.38 -11.55 -1.32
C VAL A 32 20.56 -10.08 -0.95
N VAL A 33 21.71 -9.50 -1.29
CA VAL A 33 22.03 -8.10 -0.98
C VAL A 33 21.04 -7.17 -1.66
N PHE A 34 20.82 -7.28 -2.98
CA PHE A 34 19.91 -6.37 -3.67
C PHE A 34 18.46 -6.53 -3.23
N ALA A 35 18.00 -7.75 -2.91
CA ALA A 35 16.64 -7.99 -2.42
C ALA A 35 16.35 -7.34 -1.06
N LEU A 36 17.35 -7.18 -0.20
CA LEU A 36 17.21 -6.57 1.13
C LEU A 36 17.63 -5.10 1.17
N LEU A 37 18.77 -4.78 0.56
CA LEU A 37 19.40 -3.47 0.59
C LEU A 37 18.56 -2.41 -0.11
N PHE A 38 17.98 -2.71 -1.27
CA PHE A 38 17.21 -1.73 -2.02
C PHE A 38 15.90 -1.32 -1.29
N PRO A 39 15.08 -2.25 -0.78
CA PRO A 39 13.98 -1.93 0.13
C PRO A 39 14.40 -1.11 1.34
N LEU A 40 15.49 -1.50 1.99
CA LEU A 40 15.93 -0.88 3.21
C LEU A 40 16.47 0.53 3.01
N ILE A 41 17.23 0.79 1.93
CA ILE A 41 17.67 2.14 1.55
C ILE A 41 16.46 3.03 1.30
N PHE A 42 15.48 2.57 0.53
CA PHE A 42 14.26 3.36 0.27
C PHE A 42 13.50 3.66 1.56
N VAL A 43 13.28 2.66 2.40
CA VAL A 43 12.62 2.84 3.70
C VAL A 43 13.41 3.82 4.58
N THR A 44 14.73 3.75 4.58
CA THR A 44 15.58 4.64 5.38
C THR A 44 15.55 6.07 4.85
N VAL A 45 15.77 6.26 3.55
CA VAL A 45 15.81 7.57 2.91
C VAL A 45 14.45 8.26 3.02
N PHE A 46 13.39 7.58 2.61
CA PHE A 46 12.06 8.17 2.61
C PHE A 46 11.39 8.15 3.99
N GLY A 47 11.72 7.20 4.86
CA GLY A 47 11.28 7.20 6.25
C GLY A 47 11.92 8.31 7.07
N ALA A 48 13.13 8.75 6.70
CA ALA A 48 13.81 9.89 7.32
C ALA A 48 13.39 11.25 6.74
N MET A 49 12.75 11.30 5.56
CA MET A 49 12.19 12.53 5.02
C MET A 49 10.96 12.93 5.83
N VAL A 50 11.16 13.80 6.83
CA VAL A 50 10.08 14.38 7.64
C VAL A 50 9.22 15.33 6.80
N ASP A 51 7.90 15.16 6.90
CA ASP A 51 6.83 15.95 6.28
C ASP A 51 7.09 17.47 6.32
N ASN A 52 7.54 18.05 5.20
CA ASN A 52 7.55 19.51 5.05
C ASN A 52 6.94 20.00 3.73
N THR A 53 6.16 19.15 3.06
CA THR A 53 5.52 19.53 1.79
C THR A 53 4.04 19.80 2.03
N ALA A 54 3.59 21.00 1.67
CA ALA A 54 2.20 21.44 1.75
C ALA A 54 1.28 20.53 0.92
N VAL A 55 0.71 19.51 1.57
CA VAL A 55 -0.35 18.69 0.99
C VAL A 55 -1.67 19.42 1.21
N LYS A 56 -2.49 19.55 0.15
CA LYS A 56 -3.89 19.99 0.28
C LYS A 56 -4.60 19.10 1.31
N ILE A 57 -5.02 19.69 2.43
CA ILE A 57 -5.59 18.97 3.57
C ILE A 57 -7.09 18.83 3.33
N LYS A 58 -7.59 17.60 3.23
CA LYS A 58 -9.03 17.34 3.17
C LYS A 58 -9.66 17.65 4.52
N MET A 59 -10.58 18.60 4.56
CA MET A 59 -11.32 18.99 5.76
C MET A 59 -12.79 18.65 5.55
N VAL A 60 -13.43 18.08 6.55
CA VAL A 60 -14.86 17.81 6.50
C VAL A 60 -15.59 18.79 7.39
N VAL A 61 -16.64 19.43 6.87
CA VAL A 61 -17.51 20.30 7.66
C VAL A 61 -18.81 19.56 7.94
N LEU A 62 -19.18 19.47 9.22
CA LEU A 62 -20.49 19.03 9.66
C LEU A 62 -21.38 20.27 9.81
N SER A 63 -22.24 20.53 8.84
CA SER A 63 -23.14 21.70 8.85
C SER A 63 -24.56 21.29 9.27
N SER A 64 -25.13 22.01 10.23
CA SER A 64 -26.56 21.95 10.56
C SER A 64 -27.29 23.14 9.91
N ASP A 65 -27.37 23.12 8.58
CA ASP A 65 -28.29 23.91 7.72
C ASP A 65 -28.65 25.36 8.14
N SER A 66 -27.74 26.10 8.77
CA SER A 66 -27.97 27.50 9.17
C SER A 66 -27.33 28.47 8.17
N LYS A 67 -28.00 29.60 7.88
CA LYS A 67 -27.47 30.64 6.97
C LYS A 67 -26.07 31.15 7.39
N GLN A 68 -25.73 31.09 8.67
CA GLN A 68 -24.44 31.49 9.22
C GLN A 68 -23.33 30.46 8.95
N ASP A 69 -23.65 29.16 8.94
CA ASP A 69 -22.69 28.10 8.55
C ASP A 69 -22.24 28.25 7.10
N SER A 70 -23.12 28.74 6.22
CA SER A 70 -22.79 28.96 4.80
C SER A 70 -21.71 30.03 4.58
N LEU A 71 -21.60 31.03 5.47
CA LEU A 71 -20.59 32.09 5.41
C LEU A 71 -19.23 31.59 5.90
N LEU A 72 -19.22 30.85 7.01
CA LEU A 72 -18.02 30.23 7.56
C LEU A 72 -17.46 29.16 6.61
N LEU A 73 -18.33 28.38 5.97
CA LEU A 73 -17.95 27.39 4.97
C LEU A 73 -17.23 28.06 3.78
N ARG A 74 -17.72 29.20 3.29
CA ARG A 74 -17.07 29.97 2.21
C ARG A 74 -15.72 30.53 2.63
N ALA A 75 -15.60 31.01 3.88
CA ALA A 75 -14.32 31.50 4.41
C ALA A 75 -13.27 30.38 4.49
N VAL A 76 -13.65 29.18 4.95
CA VAL A 76 -12.73 28.03 4.99
C VAL A 76 -12.41 27.49 3.59
N GLN A 77 -13.37 27.52 2.65
CA GLN A 77 -13.15 27.15 1.25
C GLN A 77 -12.23 28.11 0.50
N SER A 78 -12.09 29.35 0.96
CA SER A 78 -11.19 30.35 0.35
C SER A 78 -9.70 30.09 0.61
N ILE A 79 -9.38 29.14 1.49
CA ILE A 79 -8.00 28.77 1.82
C ILE A 79 -7.53 27.70 0.83
N ASP A 80 -6.54 28.04 -0.01
CA ASP A 80 -5.97 27.15 -1.04
C ASP A 80 -5.38 25.83 -0.50
N ILE A 81 -5.10 25.79 0.81
CA ILE A 81 -4.55 24.62 1.50
C ILE A 81 -5.65 23.61 1.87
N PHE A 82 -6.94 23.99 1.91
CA PHE A 82 -8.03 23.10 2.33
C PHE A 82 -8.88 22.60 1.15
N MET A 83 -9.04 21.28 1.05
CA MET A 83 -10.10 20.66 0.25
C MET A 83 -11.29 20.38 1.17
N VAL A 84 -12.30 21.25 1.13
CA VAL A 84 -13.45 21.15 2.04
C VAL A 84 -14.57 20.33 1.39
N SER A 85 -14.98 19.24 2.03
CA SER A 85 -16.19 18.50 1.68
C SER A 85 -17.24 18.59 2.80
N VAL A 86 -18.51 18.72 2.45
CA VAL A 86 -19.62 18.71 3.41
C VAL A 86 -20.06 17.25 3.59
N ALA A 87 -20.13 16.78 4.84
CA ALA A 87 -20.66 15.45 5.15
C ALA A 87 -21.93 15.59 6.00
N GLU A 88 -22.98 14.85 5.63
CA GLU A 88 -24.24 14.82 6.38
C GLU A 88 -24.15 13.89 7.60
N ASP A 89 -23.28 12.87 7.56
CA ASP A 89 -23.16 11.88 8.63
C ASP A 89 -21.92 12.10 9.51
N SER A 90 -22.15 12.41 10.78
CA SER A 90 -21.11 12.63 11.79
C SER A 90 -20.29 11.38 12.13
N VAL A 91 -20.86 10.18 12.00
CA VAL A 91 -20.19 8.92 12.40
C VAL A 91 -19.15 8.50 11.37
N SER A 92 -19.51 8.59 10.08
CA SER A 92 -18.58 8.34 8.97
C SER A 92 -17.40 9.31 8.99
N ALA A 93 -17.65 10.61 9.22
CA ALA A 93 -16.61 11.63 9.29
C ALA A 93 -15.62 11.40 10.44
N ILE A 94 -16.11 11.03 11.64
CA ILE A 94 -15.22 10.72 12.78
C ILE A 94 -14.40 9.46 12.48
N THR A 95 -14.98 8.44 11.85
CA THR A 95 -14.27 7.20 11.48
C THR A 95 -13.15 7.48 10.47
N ASP A 96 -13.40 8.30 9.46
CA ASP A 96 -12.39 8.69 8.47
C ASP A 96 -11.31 9.59 9.08
N LEU A 97 -11.64 10.40 10.09
CA LEU A 97 -10.68 11.19 10.87
C LEU A 97 -9.74 10.27 11.68
N GLN A 98 -10.29 9.24 12.33
CA GLN A 98 -9.50 8.26 13.07
C GLN A 98 -8.54 7.47 12.17
N LYS A 99 -8.97 7.19 10.94
CA LYS A 99 -8.18 6.51 9.91
C LYS A 99 -7.16 7.41 9.20
N GLY A 100 -7.15 8.72 9.47
CA GLY A 100 -6.23 9.67 8.84
C GLY A 100 -6.53 10.01 7.38
N ARG A 101 -7.75 9.69 6.89
CA ARG A 101 -8.16 10.01 5.52
C ARG A 101 -8.50 11.49 5.34
N ILE A 102 -8.90 12.12 6.44
CA ILE A 102 -9.21 13.55 6.52
C ILE A 102 -8.35 14.20 7.60
N GLY A 103 -7.99 15.46 7.37
CA GLY A 103 -7.11 16.22 8.25
C GLY A 103 -7.81 16.71 9.52
N GLY A 104 -9.09 17.01 9.44
CA GLY A 104 -9.88 17.51 10.54
C GLY A 104 -11.36 17.56 10.20
N VAL A 105 -12.19 17.46 11.23
CA VAL A 105 -13.63 17.72 11.13
C VAL A 105 -13.93 19.05 11.82
N LEU A 106 -14.58 19.95 11.12
CA LEU A 106 -15.04 21.22 11.64
C LEU A 106 -16.52 21.12 12.00
N ARG A 107 -16.84 21.47 13.24
CA ARG A 107 -18.21 21.69 13.70
C ARG A 107 -18.35 23.14 14.12
N PHE A 108 -19.39 23.77 13.63
CA PHE A 108 -19.78 25.11 14.03
C PHE A 108 -20.86 24.96 15.09
N ASP A 109 -20.58 25.44 16.29
CA ASP A 109 -21.58 25.54 17.35
C ASP A 109 -21.93 27.01 17.57
N HIS A 110 -23.23 27.28 17.59
CA HIS A 110 -23.79 28.61 17.80
C HIS A 110 -24.37 28.60 19.20
N SER A 111 -23.66 29.19 20.17
CA SER A 111 -24.26 29.39 21.48
C SER A 111 -25.20 30.60 21.41
N PRO A 112 -26.52 30.43 21.61
CA PRO A 112 -27.48 31.52 21.49
C PRO A 112 -27.38 32.55 22.63
N ALA A 113 -26.52 32.33 23.63
CA ALA A 113 -26.37 33.20 24.79
C ALA A 113 -24.89 33.58 25.01
N GLY A 114 -24.37 34.49 24.19
CA GLY A 114 -23.10 35.14 24.49
C GLY A 114 -23.24 36.28 25.49
N VAL A 115 -22.14 36.58 26.19
CA VAL A 115 -22.01 37.72 27.09
C VAL A 115 -22.39 39.01 26.33
N ASN A 116 -23.35 39.78 26.85
CA ASN A 116 -23.92 41.00 26.25
C ASN A 116 -24.80 40.83 24.99
N GLY A 117 -25.45 39.68 24.77
CA GLY A 117 -26.48 39.53 23.73
C GLY A 117 -25.93 39.41 22.29
N GLN A 118 -24.64 39.14 22.14
CA GLN A 118 -24.01 38.82 20.87
C GLN A 118 -23.86 37.30 20.72
N PRO A 119 -24.09 36.72 19.53
CA PRO A 119 -23.90 35.29 19.31
C PRO A 119 -22.40 34.94 19.43
N GLN A 120 -22.05 34.02 20.33
CA GLN A 120 -20.70 33.46 20.39
C GLN A 120 -20.60 32.30 19.40
N PHE A 121 -19.57 32.35 18.55
CA PHE A 121 -19.30 31.32 17.56
C PHE A 121 -18.16 30.44 18.06
N THR A 122 -18.44 29.17 18.36
CA THR A 122 -17.38 28.23 18.71
C THR A 122 -17.09 27.36 17.50
N ILE A 123 -15.88 27.47 16.96
CA ILE A 123 -15.39 26.57 15.92
C ILE A 123 -14.70 25.42 16.64
N GLN A 124 -15.34 24.26 16.64
CA GLN A 124 -14.73 23.03 17.17
C GLN A 124 -13.98 22.34 16.04
N LEU A 125 -12.66 22.25 16.19
CA LEU A 125 -11.80 21.44 15.32
C LEU A 125 -11.60 20.08 15.99
N PHE A 126 -12.21 19.05 15.43
CA PHE A 126 -11.87 17.68 15.74
C PHE A 126 -10.62 17.29 14.95
N ALA A 127 -9.52 17.08 15.67
CA ALA A 127 -8.27 16.58 15.10
C ALA A 127 -7.96 15.19 15.64
N SER A 128 -7.40 14.34 14.80
CA SER A 128 -6.92 13.00 15.16
C SER A 128 -5.40 13.01 15.26
N GLY A 129 -4.83 12.07 16.04
CA GLY A 129 -3.38 11.84 16.06
C GLY A 129 -2.79 11.61 14.66
N ALA A 130 -3.60 11.15 13.70
CA ALA A 130 -3.20 10.96 12.31
C ALA A 130 -2.79 12.25 11.60
N THR A 131 -3.27 13.41 12.07
CA THR A 131 -2.98 14.73 11.50
C THR A 131 -2.13 15.60 12.42
N GLN A 132 -1.52 15.01 13.44
CA GLN A 132 -0.81 15.78 14.47
C GLN A 132 0.34 16.64 13.90
N SER A 133 1.03 16.15 12.85
CA SER A 133 2.08 16.92 12.15
C SER A 133 1.56 18.12 11.36
N LYS A 134 0.30 18.08 10.91
CA LYS A 134 -0.34 19.17 10.15
C LYS A 134 -1.23 20.06 11.01
N LEU A 135 -1.47 19.68 12.27
CA LEU A 135 -2.37 20.37 13.18
C LEU A 135 -1.96 21.83 13.40
N SER A 136 -0.67 22.12 13.55
CA SER A 136 -0.19 23.51 13.73
C SER A 136 -0.48 24.38 12.51
N LEU A 137 -0.35 23.84 11.29
CA LEU A 137 -0.67 24.54 10.05
C LEU A 137 -2.18 24.76 9.92
N ILE A 138 -2.99 23.75 10.25
CA ILE A 138 -4.46 23.84 10.27
C ILE A 138 -4.90 24.90 11.29
N GLN A 139 -4.36 24.87 12.51
CA GLN A 139 -4.67 25.82 13.57
C GLN A 139 -4.29 27.24 13.17
N THR A 140 -3.11 27.45 12.58
CA THR A 140 -2.67 28.78 12.12
C THR A 140 -3.59 29.33 11.03
N ALA A 141 -3.97 28.50 10.05
CA ALA A 141 -4.89 28.91 8.99
C ALA A 141 -6.30 29.22 9.51
N LEU A 142 -6.85 28.39 10.41
CA LEU A 142 -8.15 28.62 11.03
C LEU A 142 -8.14 29.82 11.99
N GLN A 143 -7.06 30.05 12.73
CA GLN A 143 -6.87 31.25 13.52
C GLN A 143 -6.85 32.51 12.64
N GLY A 144 -6.28 32.43 11.44
CA GLY A 144 -6.38 33.50 10.43
C GLY A 144 -7.84 33.82 10.07
N VAL A 145 -8.67 32.81 9.87
CA VAL A 145 -10.12 32.99 9.60
C VAL A 145 -10.84 33.59 10.80
N VAL A 146 -10.61 33.05 12.00
CA VAL A 146 -11.18 33.56 13.26
C VAL A 146 -10.81 35.03 13.47
N ASN A 147 -9.54 35.39 13.26
CA ASN A 147 -9.07 36.77 13.39
C ASN A 147 -9.70 37.69 12.35
N ASN A 148 -9.83 37.24 11.10
CA ASN A 148 -10.51 38.01 10.06
C ASN A 148 -11.97 38.30 10.43
N ILE A 149 -12.71 37.28 10.88
CA ILE A 149 -14.09 37.41 11.35
C ILE A 149 -14.18 38.39 12.53
N ASN A 150 -13.33 38.24 13.54
CA ASN A 150 -13.30 39.14 14.69
C ASN A 150 -13.05 40.60 14.26
N THR A 151 -12.12 40.85 13.34
CA THR A 151 -11.82 42.21 12.86
C THR A 151 -12.91 42.82 11.99
N GLN A 152 -13.62 42.01 11.19
CA GLN A 152 -14.62 42.50 10.25
C GLN A 152 -15.99 42.71 10.92
N TRP A 153 -16.31 41.93 11.96
CA TRP A 153 -17.61 41.99 12.62
C TRP A 153 -17.62 42.92 13.85
N LEU A 154 -16.50 43.11 14.58
CA LEU A 154 -16.41 44.07 15.70
C LEU A 154 -14.98 44.61 15.96
N PRO A 155 -14.65 45.85 15.54
CA PRO A 155 -13.39 46.49 15.93
C PRO A 155 -13.39 46.86 17.42
N GLY A 156 -12.54 46.22 18.23
CA GLY A 156 -12.21 46.64 19.60
C GLY A 156 -12.97 45.96 20.75
N GLN A 157 -13.64 44.83 20.53
CA GLN A 157 -14.32 44.03 21.58
C GLN A 157 -13.64 42.66 21.79
N PRO A 158 -13.83 41.99 22.96
CA PRO A 158 -13.25 40.67 23.22
C PRO A 158 -13.72 39.64 22.19
N SER A 159 -12.86 38.69 21.85
CA SER A 159 -13.05 37.72 20.76
C SER A 159 -14.40 36.99 20.85
N VAL A 160 -15.20 37.09 19.79
CA VAL A 160 -16.52 36.45 19.70
C VAL A 160 -16.41 35.03 19.15
N ALA A 161 -15.36 34.77 18.35
CA ALA A 161 -15.03 33.46 17.84
C ALA A 161 -13.83 32.83 18.57
N HIS A 162 -13.99 31.62 19.09
CA HIS A 162 -12.93 30.82 19.71
C HIS A 162 -12.77 29.49 18.98
N LEU A 163 -11.51 29.09 18.75
CA LEU A 163 -11.15 27.79 18.19
C LEU A 163 -10.89 26.82 19.34
N GLU A 164 -11.79 25.87 19.54
CA GLU A 164 -11.58 24.77 20.48
C GLU A 164 -11.08 23.55 19.69
N THR A 165 -9.88 23.07 20.00
CA THR A 165 -9.34 21.86 19.37
C THR A 165 -9.66 20.66 20.26
N LEU A 166 -10.62 19.84 19.83
CA LEU A 166 -10.95 18.60 20.50
C LEU A 166 -10.14 17.47 19.84
N GLN A 167 -9.27 16.83 20.61
CA GLN A 167 -8.55 15.66 20.12
C GLN A 167 -9.45 14.42 20.18
N VAL A 168 -9.78 13.89 19.02
CA VAL A 168 -10.43 12.59 18.90
C VAL A 168 -9.34 11.52 19.00
N PRO A 169 -9.54 10.43 19.77
CA PRO A 169 -8.60 9.32 19.79
C PRO A 169 -8.43 8.80 18.37
N GLY A 170 -7.22 8.96 17.83
CA GLY A 170 -6.85 8.56 16.49
C GLY A 170 -5.35 8.30 16.43
N ARG A 171 -4.94 7.37 15.58
CA ARG A 171 -3.58 6.83 15.59
C ARG A 171 -2.62 7.78 14.89
N ILE A 172 -1.42 7.97 15.44
CA ILE A 172 -0.38 8.78 14.78
C ILE A 172 -0.02 8.11 13.45
N TYR A 173 -0.36 8.77 12.35
CA TYR A 173 -0.03 8.31 11.01
C TYR A 173 1.36 8.81 10.67
N ARG A 174 2.31 7.89 10.53
CA ARG A 174 3.67 8.24 10.17
C ARG A 174 3.90 7.97 8.69
N MET A 175 4.79 8.73 8.07
CA MET A 175 5.17 8.51 6.67
C MET A 175 5.67 7.09 6.42
N ILE A 176 6.35 6.48 7.41
CA ILE A 176 6.75 5.07 7.36
C ILE A 176 5.56 4.11 7.20
N ASP A 177 4.39 4.42 7.79
CA ASP A 177 3.18 3.59 7.70
C ASP A 177 2.58 3.61 6.29
N PHE A 178 2.86 4.66 5.51
CA PHE A 178 2.49 4.76 4.10
C PHE A 178 3.51 4.08 3.18
N ILE A 179 4.81 4.27 3.45
CA ILE A 179 5.91 3.92 2.55
C ILE A 179 6.32 2.46 2.67
N LEU A 180 6.39 1.91 3.89
CA LEU A 180 6.85 0.55 4.10
C LEU A 180 5.96 -0.48 3.36
N PRO A 181 4.61 -0.43 3.45
CA PRO A 181 3.74 -1.29 2.64
C PRO A 181 3.96 -1.15 1.13
N GLY A 182 4.19 0.08 0.65
CA GLY A 182 4.52 0.34 -0.74
C GLY A 182 5.83 -0.33 -1.16
N GLN A 183 6.88 -0.21 -0.33
CA GLN A 183 8.18 -0.79 -0.61
C GLN A 183 8.19 -2.32 -0.50
N LEU A 184 7.39 -2.90 0.39
CA LEU A 184 7.14 -4.34 0.39
C LEU A 184 6.52 -4.80 -0.93
N GLY A 185 5.49 -4.11 -1.40
CA GLY A 185 4.87 -4.39 -2.70
C GLY A 185 5.85 -4.27 -3.87
N PHE A 186 6.67 -3.22 -3.89
CA PHE A 186 7.72 -3.03 -4.90
C PHE A 186 8.77 -4.14 -4.87
N SER A 187 9.25 -4.51 -3.69
CA SER A 187 10.22 -5.60 -3.51
C SER A 187 9.66 -6.91 -4.05
N LEU A 188 8.40 -7.21 -3.71
CA LEU A 188 7.68 -8.39 -4.19
C LEU A 188 7.52 -8.39 -5.71
N LEU A 189 7.18 -7.24 -6.30
CA LEU A 189 7.05 -7.10 -7.75
C LEU A 189 8.39 -7.34 -8.45
N MET A 190 9.44 -6.64 -8.03
CA MET A 190 10.76 -6.74 -8.65
C MET A 190 11.34 -8.14 -8.49
N ALA A 191 11.34 -8.69 -7.27
CA ALA A 191 11.87 -10.03 -7.00
C ALA A 191 11.04 -11.11 -7.71
N GLY A 192 9.70 -10.98 -7.71
CA GLY A 192 8.80 -11.89 -8.38
C GLY A 192 9.00 -11.90 -9.89
N VAL A 193 8.93 -10.74 -10.54
CA VAL A 193 9.01 -10.64 -12.01
C VAL A 193 10.43 -10.91 -12.51
N PHE A 194 11.41 -10.16 -12.04
CA PHE A 194 12.78 -10.30 -12.55
C PHE A 194 13.45 -11.58 -12.05
N GLY A 195 13.28 -11.92 -10.77
CA GLY A 195 13.91 -13.10 -10.18
C GLY A 195 13.45 -14.38 -10.86
N SER A 196 12.15 -14.50 -11.17
CA SER A 196 11.62 -15.67 -11.86
C SER A 196 11.92 -15.65 -13.37
N ALA A 197 11.88 -14.47 -14.02
CA ALA A 197 12.19 -14.35 -15.44
C ALA A 197 13.65 -14.73 -15.74
N PHE A 198 14.60 -14.17 -14.99
CA PHE A 198 16.02 -14.50 -15.15
C PHE A 198 16.34 -15.94 -14.75
N SER A 199 15.76 -16.44 -13.65
CA SER A 199 16.00 -17.82 -13.20
C SER A 199 15.59 -18.83 -14.27
N LEU A 200 14.35 -18.76 -14.73
CA LEU A 200 13.82 -19.70 -15.71
C LEU A 200 14.51 -19.56 -17.07
N PHE A 201 14.84 -18.32 -17.47
CA PHE A 201 15.64 -18.06 -18.67
C PHE A 201 17.00 -18.74 -18.58
N ASN A 202 17.73 -18.56 -17.48
CA ASN A 202 19.05 -19.14 -17.28
C ASN A 202 19.01 -20.67 -17.25
N LEU A 203 18.02 -21.27 -16.61
CA LEU A 203 17.85 -22.72 -16.58
C LEU A 203 17.60 -23.30 -17.98
N ARG A 204 16.89 -22.57 -18.84
CA ARG A 204 16.69 -22.95 -20.24
C ARG A 204 17.96 -22.72 -21.07
N HIS A 205 18.62 -21.58 -20.91
CA HIS A 205 19.83 -21.21 -21.67
C HIS A 205 21.00 -22.17 -21.38
N THR A 206 21.19 -22.55 -20.12
CA THR A 206 22.21 -23.53 -19.67
C THR A 206 21.82 -24.99 -19.96
N LEU A 207 20.69 -25.23 -20.62
CA LEU A 207 20.13 -26.55 -20.93
C LEU A 207 19.85 -27.44 -19.69
N VAL A 208 19.91 -26.88 -18.48
CA VAL A 208 19.53 -27.57 -17.24
C VAL A 208 18.07 -28.00 -17.31
N LEU A 209 17.20 -27.14 -17.84
CA LEU A 209 15.78 -27.44 -18.01
C LEU A 209 15.54 -28.66 -18.91
N LYS A 210 16.31 -28.83 -19.99
CA LYS A 210 16.24 -30.01 -20.87
C LYS A 210 16.66 -31.29 -20.14
N ARG A 211 17.70 -31.21 -19.29
CA ARG A 211 18.15 -32.35 -18.48
C ARG A 211 17.13 -32.74 -17.42
N VAL A 212 16.47 -31.77 -16.80
CA VAL A 212 15.40 -32.02 -15.83
C VAL A 212 14.20 -32.69 -16.49
N PHE A 213 13.76 -32.23 -17.67
CA PHE A 213 12.64 -32.85 -18.39
C PHE A 213 12.96 -34.18 -19.07
N ALA A 214 14.23 -34.58 -19.11
CA ALA A 214 14.61 -35.97 -19.47
C ALA A 214 14.42 -36.95 -18.30
N THR A 215 14.14 -36.47 -17.09
CA THR A 215 13.77 -37.30 -15.92
C THR A 215 12.25 -37.44 -15.84
N PRO A 216 11.67 -38.40 -15.09
CA PRO A 216 10.22 -38.59 -15.00
C PRO A 216 9.48 -37.50 -14.19
N VAL A 217 10.00 -36.26 -14.16
CA VAL A 217 9.43 -35.11 -13.47
C VAL A 217 8.47 -34.37 -14.41
N TYR A 218 7.23 -34.17 -13.98
CA TYR A 218 6.29 -33.34 -14.76
C TYR A 218 6.67 -31.86 -14.71
N PRO A 219 6.54 -31.11 -15.82
CA PRO A 219 6.83 -29.67 -15.86
C PRO A 219 6.07 -28.86 -14.79
N SER A 220 4.81 -29.21 -14.52
CA SER A 220 4.00 -28.53 -13.51
C SER A 220 4.61 -28.60 -12.10
N PHE A 221 5.14 -29.75 -11.70
CA PHE A 221 5.79 -29.96 -10.41
C PHE A 221 7.15 -29.27 -10.33
N PHE A 222 7.88 -29.20 -11.44
CA PHE A 222 9.11 -28.41 -11.51
C PHE A 222 8.83 -26.91 -11.27
N LEU A 223 7.83 -26.34 -11.97
CA LEU A 223 7.44 -24.94 -11.76
C LEU A 223 6.95 -24.71 -10.34
N MET A 224 6.12 -25.60 -9.77
CA MET A 224 5.71 -25.51 -8.37
C MET A 224 6.90 -25.48 -7.41
N GLY A 225 7.94 -26.30 -7.67
CA GLY A 225 9.18 -26.28 -6.91
C GLY A 225 9.90 -24.94 -6.98
N GLU A 226 10.05 -24.38 -8.19
CA GLU A 226 10.66 -23.05 -8.39
C GLU A 226 9.84 -21.94 -7.72
N MET A 227 8.50 -21.97 -7.84
CA MET A 227 7.63 -21.02 -7.13
C MET A 227 7.77 -21.13 -5.61
N LEU A 228 7.78 -22.36 -5.08
CA LEU A 228 7.92 -22.59 -3.65
C LEU A 228 9.27 -22.08 -3.12
N SER A 229 10.34 -22.27 -3.88
CA SER A 229 11.65 -21.67 -3.55
C SER A 229 11.57 -20.15 -3.42
N ARG A 230 10.95 -19.49 -4.40
CA ARG A 230 10.79 -18.02 -4.40
C ARG A 230 9.92 -17.55 -3.24
N LEU A 231 8.83 -18.27 -2.94
CA LEU A 231 7.98 -18.01 -1.78
C LEU A 231 8.78 -18.07 -0.48
N LEU A 232 9.56 -19.13 -0.26
CA LEU A 232 10.37 -19.25 0.95
C LEU A 232 11.43 -18.15 1.07
N PHE A 233 12.12 -17.82 -0.03
CA PHE A 233 13.09 -16.74 -0.04
C PHE A 233 12.45 -15.39 0.30
N GLN A 234 11.30 -15.11 -0.30
CA GLN A 234 10.62 -13.84 -0.13
C GLN A 234 9.97 -13.69 1.24
N VAL A 235 9.52 -14.79 1.87
CA VAL A 235 9.08 -14.82 3.26
C VAL A 235 10.22 -14.34 4.18
N ILE A 236 11.45 -14.80 3.94
CA ILE A 236 12.63 -14.35 4.70
C ILE A 236 12.86 -12.84 4.50
N CYS A 237 12.83 -12.36 3.26
CA CYS A 237 12.97 -10.93 2.97
C CYS A 237 11.87 -10.09 3.63
N PHE A 238 10.62 -10.54 3.56
CA PHE A 238 9.47 -9.89 4.17
C PHE A 238 9.61 -9.78 5.68
N ILE A 239 10.01 -10.88 6.35
CA ILE A 239 10.27 -10.89 7.80
C ILE A 239 11.33 -9.85 8.15
N ILE A 240 12.46 -9.84 7.44
CA ILE A 240 13.58 -8.93 7.72
C ILE A 240 13.16 -7.46 7.53
N ILE A 241 12.53 -7.14 6.39
CA ILE A 241 12.12 -5.76 6.08
C ILE A 241 11.09 -5.25 7.09
N THR A 242 10.11 -6.09 7.44
CA THR A 242 9.06 -5.72 8.40
C THR A 242 9.61 -5.59 9.82
N ALA A 243 10.52 -6.48 10.22
CA ALA A 243 11.19 -6.39 11.53
C ALA A 243 12.01 -5.11 11.65
N ILE A 244 12.79 -4.75 10.63
CA ILE A 244 13.58 -3.52 10.62
C ILE A 244 12.66 -2.30 10.64
N GLY A 245 11.59 -2.30 9.85
CA GLY A 245 10.59 -1.24 9.89
C GLY A 245 9.97 -1.03 11.27
N HIS A 246 9.60 -2.13 11.94
CA HIS A 246 8.99 -2.05 13.26
C HIS A 246 9.98 -1.61 14.34
N TYR A 247 11.16 -2.24 14.41
CA TYR A 247 12.12 -1.97 15.49
C TYR A 247 12.99 -0.72 15.28
N ALA A 248 13.34 -0.36 14.04
CA ALA A 248 14.19 0.80 13.76
C ALA A 248 13.39 2.08 13.45
N PHE A 249 12.24 1.95 12.79
CA PHE A 249 11.45 3.09 12.31
C PHE A 249 10.09 3.24 13.01
N ASN A 250 9.81 2.40 14.02
CA ASN A 250 8.55 2.39 14.76
C ASN A 250 7.32 2.28 13.84
N PHE A 251 7.39 1.41 12.84
CA PHE A 251 6.27 1.07 11.96
C PHE A 251 5.12 0.46 12.76
N THR A 252 3.90 0.91 12.48
CA THR A 252 2.71 0.55 13.23
C THR A 252 2.18 -0.83 12.81
N LEU A 253 2.14 -1.77 13.77
CA LEU A 253 1.46 -3.07 13.64
C LEU A 253 0.30 -3.10 14.64
N VAL A 254 -0.90 -2.75 14.18
CA VAL A 254 -2.06 -2.49 15.07
C VAL A 254 -2.39 -3.65 16.00
N HIS A 255 -2.43 -4.88 15.47
CA HIS A 255 -2.70 -6.09 16.24
C HIS A 255 -1.42 -6.93 16.42
N GLY A 256 -0.24 -6.29 16.32
CA GLY A 256 1.06 -6.94 16.46
C GLY A 256 1.22 -8.14 15.51
N TRP A 257 1.31 -9.33 16.09
CA TRP A 257 1.56 -10.58 15.37
C TRP A 257 0.44 -10.97 14.39
N ILE A 258 -0.82 -10.63 14.68
CA ILE A 258 -1.96 -10.94 13.80
C ILE A 258 -1.83 -10.14 12.51
N THR A 259 -1.60 -8.83 12.62
CA THR A 259 -1.34 -7.93 11.49
C THR A 259 -0.17 -8.43 10.64
N PHE A 260 0.91 -8.89 11.28
CA PHE A 260 2.06 -9.44 10.59
C PHE A 260 1.71 -10.68 9.73
N ILE A 261 0.94 -11.63 10.28
CA ILE A 261 0.50 -12.82 9.56
C ILE A 261 -0.42 -12.44 8.39
N GLU A 262 -1.37 -11.53 8.60
CA GLU A 262 -2.32 -11.11 7.55
C GLU A 262 -1.60 -10.41 6.39
N MET A 263 -0.61 -9.56 6.69
CA MET A 263 0.24 -8.94 5.66
C MET A 263 1.09 -9.98 4.93
N LEU A 264 1.63 -10.98 5.63
CA LEU A 264 2.38 -12.07 5.01
C LEU A 264 1.49 -12.88 4.06
N MET A 265 0.28 -13.26 4.50
CA MET A 265 -0.68 -13.97 3.66
C MET A 265 -1.02 -13.19 2.39
N LEU A 266 -1.28 -11.88 2.51
CA LEU A 266 -1.54 -11.03 1.35
C LEU A 266 -0.33 -10.95 0.40
N SER A 267 0.87 -10.88 0.96
CA SER A 267 2.13 -10.87 0.21
C SER A 267 2.36 -12.17 -0.57
N MET A 268 1.86 -13.32 -0.07
CA MET A 268 1.94 -14.59 -0.79
C MET A 268 1.12 -14.57 -2.08
N PHE A 269 -0.09 -13.99 -2.06
CA PHE A 269 -0.88 -13.78 -3.30
C PHE A 269 -0.13 -12.90 -4.29
N GLY A 270 0.40 -11.76 -3.81
CA GLY A 270 1.21 -10.86 -4.63
C GLY A 270 2.39 -11.59 -5.28
N LEU A 271 3.13 -12.38 -4.50
CA LEU A 271 4.29 -13.08 -5.03
C LEU A 271 3.93 -14.15 -6.08
N ILE A 272 2.82 -14.89 -5.89
CA ILE A 272 2.36 -15.87 -6.88
C ILE A 272 2.05 -15.16 -8.21
N ILE A 273 1.34 -14.02 -8.15
CA ILE A 273 1.01 -13.20 -9.33
C ILE A 273 2.29 -12.73 -10.02
N PHE A 274 3.22 -12.10 -9.29
CA PHE A 274 4.42 -11.51 -9.88
C PHE A 274 5.41 -12.56 -10.38
N THR A 275 5.55 -13.69 -9.68
CA THR A 275 6.35 -14.83 -10.12
C THR A 275 5.79 -15.44 -11.39
N GLY A 276 4.47 -15.60 -11.49
CA GLY A 276 3.86 -16.14 -12.70
C GLY A 276 3.96 -15.18 -13.90
N ILE A 277 3.91 -13.86 -13.68
CA ILE A 277 4.23 -12.87 -14.71
C ILE A 277 5.66 -13.05 -15.21
N GLY A 278 6.65 -13.21 -14.31
CA GLY A 278 8.03 -13.40 -14.72
C GLY A 278 8.28 -14.73 -15.43
N PHE A 279 7.60 -15.81 -15.05
CA PHE A 279 7.62 -17.06 -15.83
C PHE A 279 7.04 -16.90 -17.23
N PHE A 280 5.92 -16.18 -17.37
CA PHE A 280 5.35 -15.87 -18.68
C PHE A 280 6.34 -15.09 -19.56
N ILE A 281 7.01 -14.08 -19.00
CA ILE A 281 8.06 -13.31 -19.67
C ILE A 281 9.22 -14.21 -20.10
N SER A 282 9.70 -15.09 -19.22
CA SER A 282 10.76 -16.05 -19.57
C SER A 282 10.36 -16.98 -20.71
N GLY A 283 9.09 -17.37 -20.80
CA GLY A 283 8.57 -18.20 -21.89
C GLY A 283 8.67 -17.50 -23.25
N LEU A 284 8.32 -16.21 -23.29
CA LEU A 284 8.27 -15.40 -24.52
C LEU A 284 9.65 -15.06 -25.09
N ILE A 285 10.63 -14.85 -24.21
CA ILE A 285 11.91 -14.23 -24.57
C ILE A 285 12.94 -15.27 -25.02
N ARG A 286 13.76 -14.94 -26.02
CA ARG A 286 14.89 -15.76 -26.49
C ARG A 286 16.27 -15.22 -26.10
N ASN A 287 16.37 -13.90 -25.86
CA ASN A 287 17.62 -13.20 -25.56
C ASN A 287 17.58 -12.60 -24.15
N GLU A 288 18.65 -12.75 -23.38
CA GLU A 288 18.72 -12.24 -22.00
C GLU A 288 18.52 -10.72 -21.94
N SER A 289 19.09 -9.99 -22.90
CA SER A 289 18.98 -8.53 -22.99
C SER A 289 17.55 -8.01 -23.16
N SER A 290 16.62 -8.85 -23.63
CA SER A 290 15.21 -8.49 -23.81
C SER A 290 14.37 -8.66 -22.54
N ILE A 291 14.88 -9.35 -21.51
CA ILE A 291 14.15 -9.59 -20.25
C ILE A 291 13.79 -8.27 -19.58
N ALA A 292 14.78 -7.40 -19.37
CA ALA A 292 14.55 -6.17 -18.64
C ALA A 292 13.60 -5.19 -19.36
N PRO A 293 13.74 -4.91 -20.67
CA PRO A 293 12.77 -4.07 -21.39
C PRO A 293 11.33 -4.58 -21.31
N ILE A 294 11.12 -5.89 -21.51
CA ILE A 294 9.77 -6.48 -21.50
C ILE A 294 9.18 -6.50 -20.09
N ALA A 295 9.99 -6.84 -19.07
CA ALA A 295 9.57 -6.77 -17.69
C ALA A 295 9.18 -5.34 -17.30
N ASN A 296 9.98 -4.34 -17.70
CA ASN A 296 9.72 -2.93 -17.40
C ASN A 296 8.42 -2.42 -18.01
N THR A 297 8.00 -2.91 -19.19
CA THR A 297 6.69 -2.58 -19.76
C THR A 297 5.52 -2.95 -18.84
N ILE A 298 5.70 -3.94 -17.95
CA ILE A 298 4.69 -4.37 -16.98
C ILE A 298 4.95 -3.74 -15.61
N THR A 299 6.19 -3.74 -15.13
CA THR A 299 6.52 -3.31 -13.77
C THR A 299 6.48 -1.79 -13.61
N VAL A 300 6.98 -1.01 -14.58
CA VAL A 300 7.06 0.45 -14.46
C VAL A 300 5.67 1.09 -14.34
N PRO A 301 4.66 0.76 -15.18
CA PRO A 301 3.31 1.29 -15.00
C PRO A 301 2.74 0.93 -13.63
N GLN A 302 2.98 -0.29 -13.14
CA GLN A 302 2.51 -0.69 -11.82
C GLN A 302 3.13 0.14 -10.70
N ILE A 303 4.44 0.37 -10.73
CA ILE A 303 5.16 1.13 -9.70
C ILE A 303 4.69 2.58 -9.65
N LEU A 304 4.44 3.20 -10.80
CA LEU A 304 3.99 4.59 -10.89
C LEU A 304 2.53 4.75 -10.46
N LEU A 305 1.68 3.78 -10.79
CA LEU A 305 0.23 3.89 -10.64
C LEU A 305 -0.34 3.26 -9.37
N CYS A 306 0.39 2.36 -8.68
CA CYS A 306 -0.11 1.69 -7.47
C CYS A 306 -0.19 2.57 -6.22
N GLY A 307 0.22 3.83 -6.34
CA GLY A 307 0.25 4.78 -5.24
C GLY A 307 1.35 4.50 -4.22
N LEU A 308 2.51 4.01 -4.68
CA LEU A 308 3.67 3.74 -3.82
C LEU A 308 4.21 5.02 -3.17
N PHE A 309 4.38 6.07 -3.96
CA PHE A 309 4.91 7.36 -3.52
C PHE A 309 3.83 8.38 -3.17
N PHE A 310 2.69 8.33 -3.88
CA PHE A 310 1.60 9.28 -3.73
C PHE A 310 0.26 8.54 -3.55
N PRO A 311 -0.66 9.05 -2.73
CA PRO A 311 -1.99 8.47 -2.61
C PRO A 311 -2.73 8.48 -3.97
N VAL A 312 -3.35 7.35 -4.33
CA VAL A 312 -4.08 7.17 -5.61
C VAL A 312 -5.27 8.12 -5.72
N GLU A 313 -5.78 8.60 -4.58
CA GLU A 313 -6.87 9.57 -4.47
C GLU A 313 -6.52 10.92 -5.10
N ASN A 314 -5.22 11.22 -5.28
CA ASN A 314 -4.77 12.46 -5.91
C ASN A 314 -4.78 12.39 -7.44
N TYR A 315 -5.01 11.21 -8.03
CA TYR A 315 -5.07 11.04 -9.48
C TYR A 315 -6.44 11.42 -10.04
N PRO A 316 -6.49 11.91 -11.31
CA PRO A 316 -7.75 12.18 -11.99
C PRO A 316 -8.55 10.89 -12.20
N ASP A 317 -9.88 10.98 -12.29
CA ASP A 317 -10.77 9.80 -12.24
C ASP A 317 -10.51 8.79 -13.36
N TRP A 318 -10.14 9.25 -14.56
CA TRP A 318 -9.78 8.38 -15.69
C TRP A 318 -8.54 7.51 -15.38
N LEU A 319 -7.56 8.07 -14.66
CA LEU A 319 -6.34 7.36 -14.30
C LEU A 319 -6.59 6.42 -13.12
N ARG A 320 -7.44 6.85 -12.17
CA ARG A 320 -7.83 6.05 -10.99
C ARG A 320 -8.44 4.70 -11.40
N GLY A 321 -9.33 4.69 -12.40
CA GLY A 321 -9.91 3.45 -12.92
C GLY A 321 -8.86 2.45 -13.43
N CYS A 322 -7.79 2.94 -14.09
CA CYS A 322 -6.68 2.09 -14.51
C CYS A 322 -5.82 1.62 -13.32
N CYS A 323 -5.57 2.50 -12.34
CA CYS A 323 -4.79 2.16 -11.14
C CYS A 323 -5.46 1.04 -10.34
N ASP A 324 -6.77 1.10 -10.17
CA ASP A 324 -7.54 0.17 -9.33
C ASP A 324 -7.61 -1.24 -9.90
N LEU A 325 -7.28 -1.44 -11.18
CA LEU A 325 -7.22 -2.74 -11.83
C LEU A 325 -5.87 -3.46 -11.65
N LEU A 326 -4.82 -2.75 -11.23
CA LEU A 326 -3.47 -3.31 -11.18
C LEU A 326 -3.28 -4.20 -9.94
N PRO A 327 -2.61 -5.37 -10.09
CA PRO A 327 -2.39 -6.29 -8.97
C PRO A 327 -1.54 -5.68 -7.85
N LEU A 328 -0.57 -4.83 -8.21
CA LEU A 328 0.24 -4.12 -7.23
C LEU A 328 -0.59 -3.13 -6.40
N THR A 329 -1.57 -2.47 -6.99
CA THR A 329 -2.47 -1.55 -6.28
C THR A 329 -3.30 -2.28 -5.23
N PHE A 330 -3.89 -3.43 -5.59
CA PHE A 330 -4.61 -4.27 -4.62
C PHE A 330 -3.72 -4.69 -3.46
N LEU A 331 -2.50 -5.14 -3.75
CA LEU A 331 -1.54 -5.57 -2.74
C LEU A 331 -1.17 -4.42 -1.79
N VAL A 332 -0.70 -3.28 -2.33
CA VAL A 332 -0.25 -2.13 -1.53
C VAL A 332 -1.39 -1.55 -0.69
N ASN A 333 -2.57 -1.39 -1.28
CA ASN A 333 -3.74 -0.89 -0.55
C ASN A 333 -4.18 -1.86 0.55
N GLY A 334 -4.17 -3.17 0.29
CA GLY A 334 -4.44 -4.18 1.31
C GLY A 334 -3.44 -4.16 2.46
N LEU A 335 -2.14 -4.09 2.15
CA LEU A 335 -1.09 -4.01 3.16
C LEU A 335 -1.26 -2.75 4.03
N ARG A 336 -1.60 -1.59 3.45
CA ARG A 336 -1.87 -0.35 4.22
C ARG A 336 -3.08 -0.48 5.13
N LYS A 337 -4.18 -1.04 4.63
CA LYS A 337 -5.41 -1.25 5.42
C LYS A 337 -5.16 -2.20 6.59
N ILE A 338 -4.42 -3.29 6.36
CA ILE A 338 -4.08 -4.25 7.41
C ILE A 338 -3.13 -3.61 8.43
N ALA A 339 -2.05 -2.98 7.96
CA ALA A 339 -1.00 -2.41 8.82
C ALA A 339 -1.52 -1.26 9.70
N PHE A 340 -2.12 -0.23 9.09
CA PHE A 340 -2.45 1.02 9.79
C PHE A 340 -3.93 1.11 10.22
N GLU A 341 -4.88 0.76 9.34
CA GLU A 341 -6.29 0.77 9.73
C GLU A 341 -6.59 -0.38 10.71
N GLY A 342 -5.75 -1.43 10.73
CA GLY A 342 -6.00 -2.65 11.51
C GLY A 342 -7.14 -3.48 10.92
N ALA A 343 -7.42 -3.31 9.64
CA ALA A 343 -8.46 -4.08 8.97
C ALA A 343 -8.02 -5.54 8.84
N HIS A 344 -8.92 -6.45 9.16
CA HIS A 344 -8.68 -7.87 8.94
C HIS A 344 -8.93 -8.27 7.49
N LEU A 345 -8.39 -9.41 7.07
CA LEU A 345 -8.56 -9.94 5.71
C LEU A 345 -10.04 -10.03 5.30
N TRP A 346 -10.92 -10.49 6.20
CA TRP A 346 -12.36 -10.58 5.93
C TRP A 346 -13.07 -9.22 5.78
N GLN A 347 -12.45 -8.13 6.22
CA GLN A 347 -12.99 -6.76 6.11
C GLN A 347 -12.58 -6.08 4.79
N ILE A 348 -11.71 -6.71 3.99
CA ILE A 348 -11.25 -6.19 2.69
C ILE A 348 -11.55 -7.15 1.52
N PRO A 349 -12.82 -7.59 1.34
CA PRO A 349 -13.18 -8.60 0.35
C PRO A 349 -12.85 -8.17 -1.10
N GLY A 350 -12.96 -6.88 -1.42
CA GLY A 350 -12.60 -6.36 -2.75
C GLY A 350 -11.12 -6.54 -3.11
N VAL A 351 -10.23 -6.38 -2.12
CA VAL A 351 -8.78 -6.60 -2.32
C VAL A 351 -8.49 -8.07 -2.54
N ILE A 352 -9.08 -8.94 -1.72
CA ILE A 352 -8.88 -10.39 -1.82
C ILE A 352 -9.45 -10.92 -3.14
N ALA A 353 -10.64 -10.46 -3.54
CA ALA A 353 -11.24 -10.82 -4.81
C ALA A 353 -10.34 -10.41 -5.99
N GLY A 354 -9.84 -9.17 -6.01
CA GLY A 354 -8.93 -8.67 -7.04
C GLY A 354 -7.65 -9.51 -7.15
N LEU A 355 -6.99 -9.79 -6.02
CA LEU A 355 -5.78 -10.63 -5.99
C LEU A 355 -6.07 -12.08 -6.40
N THR A 356 -7.22 -12.63 -6.01
CA THR A 356 -7.61 -14.00 -6.38
C THR A 356 -7.88 -14.11 -7.89
N ILE A 357 -8.58 -13.13 -8.47
CA ILE A 357 -8.81 -13.05 -9.93
C ILE A 357 -7.47 -12.97 -10.67
N TRP A 358 -6.57 -12.08 -10.25
CA TRP A 358 -5.24 -11.97 -10.85
C TRP A 358 -4.41 -13.25 -10.71
N THR A 359 -4.49 -13.91 -9.56
CA THR A 359 -3.83 -15.21 -9.32
C THR A 359 -4.35 -16.25 -10.31
N GLY A 360 -5.67 -16.37 -10.47
CA GLY A 360 -6.29 -17.28 -11.44
C GLY A 360 -5.89 -16.96 -12.89
N LEU A 361 -5.89 -15.69 -13.28
CA LEU A 361 -5.48 -15.24 -14.61
C LEU A 361 -4.02 -15.61 -14.91
N VAL A 362 -3.11 -15.36 -13.96
CA VAL A 362 -1.68 -15.65 -14.15
C VAL A 362 -1.43 -17.16 -14.22
N ILE A 363 -2.08 -17.96 -13.37
CA ILE A 363 -1.97 -19.43 -13.43
C ILE A 363 -2.47 -19.95 -14.79
N LEU A 364 -3.58 -19.41 -15.29
CA LEU A 364 -4.13 -19.79 -16.59
C LEU A 364 -3.20 -19.40 -17.76
N VAL A 365 -2.61 -18.20 -17.73
CA VAL A 365 -1.62 -17.77 -18.73
C VAL A 365 -0.37 -18.64 -18.69
N CYS A 366 0.15 -18.93 -17.49
CA CYS A 366 1.35 -19.74 -17.31
C CYS A 366 1.15 -21.19 -17.80
N THR A 367 0.04 -21.82 -17.42
CA THR A 367 -0.29 -23.19 -17.86
C THR A 367 -0.48 -23.30 -19.38
N ARG A 368 -1.05 -22.27 -20.03
CA ARG A 368 -1.15 -22.22 -21.50
C ARG A 368 0.21 -22.05 -22.17
N SER A 369 1.04 -21.12 -21.67
CA SER A 369 2.36 -20.86 -22.23
C SER A 369 3.24 -22.10 -22.26
N LEU A 370 3.16 -22.96 -21.24
CA LEU A 370 3.93 -24.20 -21.15
C LEU A 370 3.50 -25.25 -22.18
N ARG A 371 2.20 -25.37 -22.45
CA ARG A 371 1.67 -26.32 -23.44
C ARG A 371 2.05 -25.98 -24.88
N THR A 372 2.22 -24.69 -25.19
CA THR A 372 2.63 -24.23 -26.52
C THR A 372 4.14 -24.29 -26.77
N SER A 373 4.95 -24.58 -25.73
CA SER A 373 6.40 -24.71 -25.84
C SER A 373 6.90 -26.16 -25.94
N GLU A 374 5.99 -27.12 -25.80
CA GLU A 374 6.13 -28.51 -26.27
C GLU A 374 5.77 -28.56 -27.77
#